data_AF-A0A553Q0M9-F1
#
_entry.id   AF-A0A553Q0M9-F1
#
_cell.length_a   1.000
_cell.length_b   1.000
_cell.length_c   1.000
_cell.angle_alpha   90.00
_cell.angle_beta   90.00
_cell.angle_gamma   90.00
#
_symmetry.space_group_name_H-M   'P 1'
#
loop_
_entity.id
_entity.type
_entity.pdbx_description
1 polymer ?
#
loop_
_entity_poly.entity_id
_entity_poly.type
_entity_poly.pdbx_seq_one_letter_code
_entity_poly.pdbx_strand_id
1 'polypeptide(L)'
;VRVFTYLIGRDMTFSENVKWIACNNKGFYTHVSTLADVQENVMEYLHVLSRPMVINHDHDIIWTEAYMDSVLFKSKAHSLLFMTSVAMPVFSKKKETLSHGILLGVVGTDIPLLEVMKLAPRYKLGAHGYAFLITNNGYILAHPDLRPLYNDGKKLKPKPNYNSVDLSEAEWEDAEDSLRTAMVKGETGTLALDVRATVDKGKRPLFLKNDYFYTTINETPFRTYCETDIDPQHRKFSQLHAVVRYLTGKEPDLECDEILLQQVLFDAVVTAPLEAYWSRLMLTAPGVDEGIESAFLGTRSGVMRFLHLSCHRKFLTEVDKENIFTVDHFPIWYRLAAENKPGRFFFYVPYDDVNKGRNIFVAVTSVTVTEGKRTAVAG
;
A
#
# COMPACT_ATOMS: atom_id res chain seq x y z
N VAL A 1 -3.93 34.57 -22.26
CA VAL A 1 -4.16 34.90 -20.83
C VAL A 1 -5.66 35.10 -20.62
N ARG A 2 -6.23 34.65 -19.50
CA ARG A 2 -7.61 34.94 -19.09
C ARG A 2 -7.59 35.73 -17.80
N VAL A 3 -8.43 36.75 -17.67
CA VAL A 3 -8.47 37.61 -16.47
C VAL A 3 -9.81 37.44 -15.78
N PHE A 4 -9.77 36.92 -14.56
CA PHE A 4 -10.95 36.76 -13.69
C PHE A 4 -10.95 37.90 -12.68
N THR A 5 -12.09 38.57 -12.55
CA THR A 5 -12.22 39.73 -11.68
C THR A 5 -13.31 39.53 -10.65
N TYR A 6 -12.97 39.72 -9.38
CA TYR A 6 -13.86 39.54 -8.24
C TYR A 6 -14.05 40.88 -7.55
N LEU A 7 -15.28 41.38 -7.52
CA LEU A 7 -15.61 42.57 -6.73
C LEU A 7 -16.07 42.11 -5.34
N ILE A 8 -15.36 42.52 -4.29
CA ILE A 8 -15.61 42.03 -2.92
C ILE A 8 -16.22 43.15 -2.08
N GLY A 9 -17.25 42.80 -1.31
CA GLY A 9 -17.91 43.71 -0.39
C GLY A 9 -19.21 44.29 -0.96
N ARG A 10 -19.87 45.15 -0.17
CA ARG A 10 -21.20 45.67 -0.50
C ARG A 10 -21.19 46.82 -1.52
N ASP A 11 -20.02 47.43 -1.74
CA ASP A 11 -19.86 48.55 -2.65
C ASP A 11 -19.75 48.05 -4.10
N MET A 12 -20.59 48.59 -4.98
CA MET A 12 -20.69 48.21 -6.40
C MET A 12 -20.26 49.32 -7.37
N THR A 13 -19.72 50.42 -6.85
CA THR A 13 -19.34 51.63 -7.61
C THR A 13 -18.42 51.36 -8.80
N PHE A 14 -17.52 50.38 -8.71
CA PHE A 14 -16.55 50.06 -9.77
C PHE A 14 -16.92 48.83 -10.63
N SER A 15 -18.13 48.29 -10.47
CA SER A 15 -18.54 47.03 -11.11
C SER A 15 -18.41 47.03 -12.64
N GLU A 16 -18.74 48.14 -13.31
CA GLU A 16 -18.66 48.23 -14.77
C GLU A 16 -17.24 48.13 -15.30
N ASN A 17 -16.28 48.86 -14.70
CA ASN A 17 -14.87 48.82 -15.10
C ASN A 17 -14.28 47.43 -14.89
N VAL A 18 -14.59 46.81 -13.76
CA VAL A 18 -14.09 45.49 -13.40
C VAL A 18 -14.68 44.42 -14.34
N LYS A 19 -15.98 44.52 -14.64
CA LYS A 19 -16.64 43.66 -15.63
C LYS A 19 -16.06 43.82 -17.03
N TRP A 20 -15.75 45.05 -17.44
CA TRP A 20 -15.12 45.33 -18.73
C TRP A 20 -13.75 44.63 -18.86
N ILE A 21 -12.93 44.67 -17.81
CA ILE A 21 -11.63 43.99 -17.78
C ILE A 21 -11.79 42.47 -17.99
N ALA A 22 -12.73 41.82 -17.29
CA ALA A 22 -12.98 40.39 -17.46
C ALA A 22 -13.49 40.04 -18.86
N CYS A 23 -14.44 40.81 -19.39
CA CYS A 23 -15.01 40.58 -20.72
C CYS A 23 -13.94 40.70 -21.83
N ASN A 24 -13.08 41.72 -21.77
CA ASN A 24 -12.05 41.94 -22.79
C ASN A 24 -10.99 40.82 -22.80
N ASN A 25 -10.78 40.16 -21.65
CA ASN A 25 -9.79 39.11 -21.49
C ASN A 25 -10.38 37.69 -21.46
N LYS A 26 -11.62 37.48 -21.96
CA LYS A 26 -12.28 36.17 -22.03
C LYS A 26 -12.34 35.43 -20.68
N GLY A 27 -12.47 36.17 -19.59
CA GLY A 27 -12.60 35.63 -18.24
C GLY A 27 -14.03 35.66 -17.71
N PHE A 28 -14.16 35.81 -16.40
CA PHE A 28 -15.44 35.89 -15.70
C PHE A 28 -15.42 36.99 -14.66
N TYR A 29 -16.58 37.62 -14.47
CA TYR A 29 -16.81 38.62 -13.45
C TYR A 29 -17.84 38.09 -12.45
N THR A 30 -17.54 38.20 -11.16
CA THR A 30 -18.51 37.91 -10.09
C THR A 30 -18.38 38.93 -8.96
N HIS A 31 -19.50 39.17 -8.28
CA HIS A 31 -19.61 40.06 -7.14
C HIS A 31 -19.84 39.22 -5.88
N VAL A 32 -18.91 39.34 -4.93
CA VAL A 32 -18.92 38.59 -3.68
C VAL A 32 -19.29 39.56 -2.56
N SER A 33 -20.58 39.58 -2.22
CA SER A 33 -21.11 40.48 -1.19
C SER A 33 -20.82 39.99 0.22
N THR A 34 -20.90 38.68 0.44
CA THR A 34 -20.75 38.05 1.76
C THR A 34 -19.77 36.89 1.74
N LEU A 35 -19.30 36.49 2.92
CA LEU A 35 -18.43 35.32 3.07
C LEU A 35 -19.10 34.00 2.64
N ALA A 36 -20.44 33.93 2.71
CA ALA A 36 -21.19 32.76 2.26
C ALA A 36 -21.12 32.59 0.73
N ASP A 37 -21.10 33.70 -0.01
CA ASP A 37 -21.11 33.68 -1.48
C ASP A 37 -19.74 33.33 -2.07
N VAL A 38 -18.66 33.38 -1.27
CA VAL A 38 -17.28 33.17 -1.74
C VAL A 38 -17.12 31.80 -2.39
N GLN A 39 -17.64 30.75 -1.76
CA GLN A 39 -17.39 29.38 -2.21
C GLN A 39 -18.02 29.10 -3.57
N GLU A 40 -19.27 29.53 -3.79
CA GLU A 40 -19.98 29.32 -5.05
C GLU A 40 -19.41 30.22 -6.17
N ASN A 41 -19.25 31.52 -5.88
CA ASN A 41 -18.81 32.49 -6.87
C ASN A 41 -17.36 32.30 -7.32
N VAL A 42 -16.48 31.84 -6.43
CA VAL A 42 -15.10 31.57 -6.81
C VAL A 42 -15.04 30.31 -7.68
N MET A 43 -15.79 29.25 -7.38
CA MET A 43 -15.67 27.98 -8.13
C MET A 43 -16.15 28.06 -9.59
N GLU A 44 -16.93 29.08 -9.95
CA GLU A 44 -17.40 29.33 -11.34
C GLU A 44 -16.28 29.48 -12.38
N TYR A 45 -15.05 29.83 -11.99
CA TYR A 45 -13.95 29.92 -12.96
C TYR A 45 -13.70 28.58 -13.69
N LEU A 46 -13.99 27.45 -13.04
CA LEU A 46 -13.84 26.10 -13.61
C LEU A 46 -14.76 25.90 -14.82
N HIS A 47 -15.98 26.43 -14.79
CA HIS A 47 -16.90 26.37 -15.92
C HIS A 47 -16.38 27.15 -17.12
N VAL A 48 -15.63 28.23 -16.91
CA VAL A 48 -15.01 28.98 -18.02
C VAL A 48 -13.77 28.27 -18.54
N LEU A 49 -12.91 27.76 -17.66
CA LEU A 49 -11.69 27.03 -18.04
C LEU A 49 -11.98 25.74 -18.80
N SER A 50 -13.05 25.02 -18.45
CA SER A 50 -13.44 23.76 -19.09
C SER A 50 -14.02 23.91 -20.50
N ARG A 51 -14.50 25.10 -20.91
CA ARG A 51 -15.17 25.30 -22.22
C ARG A 51 -14.39 24.76 -23.43
N PRO A 52 -13.07 25.00 -23.59
CA PRO A 52 -12.32 24.46 -24.73
C PRO A 52 -12.29 22.93 -24.73
N MET A 53 -12.15 22.31 -23.56
CA MET A 53 -12.19 20.84 -23.42
C MET A 53 -13.56 20.29 -23.83
N VAL A 54 -14.64 20.96 -23.42
CA VAL A 54 -16.01 20.56 -23.77
C VAL A 54 -16.26 20.65 -25.28
N ILE A 55 -15.79 21.73 -25.92
CA ILE A 55 -15.96 21.97 -27.37
C ILE A 55 -15.17 20.96 -28.19
N ASN A 56 -13.96 20.61 -27.75
CA ASN A 56 -13.13 19.62 -28.42
C ASN A 56 -13.60 18.17 -28.18
N HIS A 57 -14.62 17.97 -27.34
CA HIS A 57 -15.08 16.66 -26.88
C HIS A 57 -13.95 15.80 -26.31
N ASP A 58 -13.05 16.45 -25.57
CA ASP A 58 -11.87 15.79 -25.03
C ASP A 58 -12.22 15.05 -23.74
N HIS A 59 -11.99 13.74 -23.76
CA HIS A 59 -12.40 12.80 -22.72
C HIS A 59 -11.17 12.26 -22.01
N ASP A 60 -10.36 13.18 -21.51
CA ASP A 60 -9.19 12.85 -20.71
C ASP A 60 -9.60 12.22 -19.38
N ILE A 61 -9.08 11.02 -19.15
CA ILE A 61 -9.19 10.31 -17.88
C ILE A 61 -8.02 10.74 -17.01
N ILE A 62 -8.32 11.32 -15.85
CA ILE A 62 -7.31 11.85 -14.92
C ILE A 62 -7.33 11.04 -13.64
N TRP A 63 -6.14 10.70 -13.14
CA TRP A 63 -5.94 10.05 -11.86
C TRP A 63 -5.58 11.08 -10.80
N THR A 64 -6.23 11.00 -9.64
CA THR A 64 -5.86 11.84 -8.50
C THR A 64 -4.67 11.25 -7.74
N GLU A 65 -3.91 12.12 -7.08
CA GLU A 65 -2.90 11.70 -6.10
C GLU A 65 -3.56 10.92 -4.94
N ALA A 66 -2.76 10.19 -4.18
CA ALA A 66 -3.26 9.44 -3.04
C ALA A 66 -3.90 10.38 -2.01
N TYR A 67 -5.18 10.20 -1.74
CA TYR A 67 -5.90 10.95 -0.72
C TYR A 67 -6.55 10.01 0.29
N MET A 68 -6.88 10.56 1.45
CA MET A 68 -7.57 9.83 2.50
C MET A 68 -9.07 10.10 2.47
N ASP A 69 -9.88 9.06 2.44
CA ASP A 69 -11.33 9.23 2.57
C ASP A 69 -11.71 9.58 4.02
N SER A 70 -12.35 10.74 4.16
CA SER A 70 -12.83 11.28 5.42
C SER A 70 -13.93 10.45 6.09
N VAL A 71 -14.70 9.67 5.30
CA VAL A 71 -15.75 8.78 5.82
C VAL A 71 -15.13 7.53 6.40
N LEU A 72 -14.25 6.87 5.64
CA LEU A 72 -13.50 5.70 6.10
C LEU A 72 -12.58 6.01 7.28
N PHE A 73 -12.01 7.22 7.38
CA PHE A 73 -11.19 7.64 8.53
C PHE A 73 -11.92 7.57 9.88
N LYS A 74 -13.25 7.70 9.89
CA LYS A 74 -14.07 7.56 11.12
C LYS A 74 -14.29 6.10 11.52
N SER A 75 -14.24 5.19 10.55
CA SER A 75 -14.30 3.75 10.79
C SER A 75 -12.89 3.24 11.12
N LYS A 76 -12.72 2.41 12.15
CA LYS A 76 -11.40 1.92 12.58
C LYS A 76 -10.72 0.93 11.61
N ALA A 77 -11.09 0.92 10.33
CA ALA A 77 -10.44 0.14 9.29
C ALA A 77 -9.19 0.89 8.78
N HIS A 78 -8.13 0.89 9.60
CA HIS A 78 -6.87 1.59 9.31
C HIS A 78 -6.17 1.12 8.01
N SER A 79 -6.59 0.00 7.42
CA SER A 79 -5.98 -0.55 6.20
C SER A 79 -6.58 -0.02 4.89
N LEU A 80 -7.77 0.61 4.92
CA LEU A 80 -8.47 1.14 3.73
C LEU A 80 -8.33 2.67 3.59
N LEU A 81 -7.33 3.27 4.24
CA LEU A 81 -7.26 4.71 4.40
C LEU A 81 -6.95 5.47 3.11
N PHE A 82 -6.23 4.86 2.18
CA PHE A 82 -5.76 5.54 0.97
C PHE A 82 -6.49 5.09 -0.27
N MET A 83 -6.91 6.07 -1.05
CA MET A 83 -7.59 5.88 -2.31
C MET A 83 -6.98 6.78 -3.38
N THR A 84 -7.13 6.36 -4.63
CA THR A 84 -6.94 7.21 -5.81
C THR A 84 -8.24 7.18 -6.59
N SER A 85 -8.64 8.30 -7.17
CA SER A 85 -9.85 8.39 -7.97
C SER A 85 -9.49 8.52 -9.43
N VAL A 86 -10.26 7.82 -10.25
CA VAL A 86 -10.29 8.04 -11.69
C VAL A 86 -11.43 9.00 -11.98
N ALA A 87 -11.12 10.16 -12.55
CA ALA A 87 -12.09 11.20 -12.86
C ALA A 87 -12.21 11.39 -14.38
N MET A 88 -13.45 11.51 -14.85
CA MET A 88 -13.78 11.79 -16.24
C MET A 88 -14.85 12.90 -16.32
N PRO A 89 -14.63 13.95 -17.14
CA PRO A 89 -15.60 15.02 -17.29
C PRO A 89 -16.80 14.59 -18.15
N VAL A 90 -17.99 15.06 -17.78
CA VAL A 90 -19.25 14.79 -18.48
C VAL A 90 -19.80 16.06 -19.09
N PHE A 91 -20.07 16.00 -20.39
CA PHE A 91 -20.50 17.15 -21.19
C PHE A 91 -21.93 17.02 -21.70
N SER A 92 -22.58 18.17 -21.91
CA SER A 92 -23.86 18.21 -22.61
C SER A 92 -23.68 17.95 -24.10
N LYS A 93 -24.36 16.94 -24.64
CA LYS A 93 -24.35 16.60 -26.07
C LYS A 93 -25.39 17.37 -26.91
N LYS A 94 -26.15 18.29 -26.30
CA LYS A 94 -27.19 19.05 -27.02
C LYS A 94 -26.56 20.04 -28.01
N LYS A 95 -27.03 20.06 -29.25
CA LYS A 95 -26.53 20.96 -30.32
C LYS A 95 -26.61 22.45 -29.97
N GLU A 96 -27.62 22.86 -29.20
CA GLU A 96 -27.81 24.25 -28.76
C GLU A 96 -26.77 24.71 -27.73
N THR A 97 -26.29 23.80 -26.89
CA THR A 97 -25.33 24.09 -25.81
C THR A 97 -23.88 23.83 -26.20
N LEU A 98 -23.65 23.34 -27.42
CA LEU A 98 -22.35 22.87 -27.90
C LEU A 98 -21.34 24.03 -28.01
N SER A 99 -21.78 25.20 -28.46
CA SER A 99 -20.97 26.43 -28.49
C SER A 99 -20.70 27.04 -27.11
N HIS A 100 -21.55 26.75 -26.13
CA HIS A 100 -21.45 27.28 -24.76
C HIS A 100 -20.43 26.49 -23.92
N GLY A 101 -20.09 25.27 -24.32
CA GLY A 101 -19.08 24.44 -23.65
C GLY A 101 -19.49 24.06 -22.23
N ILE A 102 -20.72 23.59 -22.03
CA ILE A 102 -21.26 23.29 -20.70
C ILE A 102 -20.73 21.95 -20.16
N LEU A 103 -19.96 22.04 -19.07
CA LEU A 103 -19.61 20.92 -18.20
C LEU A 103 -20.81 20.60 -17.30
N LEU A 104 -21.37 19.39 -17.43
CA LEU A 104 -22.48 18.92 -16.59
C LEU A 104 -21.99 18.46 -15.22
N GLY A 105 -20.77 17.93 -15.16
CA GLY A 105 -20.15 17.45 -13.93
C GLY A 105 -18.95 16.56 -14.23
N VAL A 106 -18.47 15.89 -13.19
CA VAL A 106 -17.37 14.93 -13.26
C VAL A 106 -17.87 13.63 -12.66
N VAL A 107 -17.66 12.52 -13.36
CA VAL A 107 -17.88 11.18 -12.82
C VAL A 107 -16.55 10.68 -12.31
N GLY A 108 -16.55 10.18 -11.08
CA GLY A 108 -15.38 9.64 -10.41
C GLY A 108 -15.64 8.22 -9.89
N THR A 109 -14.62 7.38 -9.91
CA THR A 109 -14.62 6.11 -9.19
C THR A 109 -13.36 6.00 -8.33
N ASP A 110 -13.56 5.60 -7.08
CA ASP A 110 -12.49 5.54 -6.08
C ASP A 110 -11.94 4.12 -5.98
N ILE A 111 -10.62 4.02 -6.03
CA ILE A 111 -9.88 2.76 -5.99
C ILE A 111 -9.01 2.75 -4.74
N PRO A 112 -9.24 1.83 -3.79
CA PRO A 112 -8.38 1.73 -2.62
C PRO A 112 -6.99 1.20 -3.01
N LEU A 113 -5.94 1.92 -2.62
CA LEU A 113 -4.56 1.58 -2.98
C LEU A 113 -4.10 0.24 -2.36
N LEU A 114 -4.76 -0.20 -1.29
CA LEU A 114 -4.55 -1.53 -0.73
C LEU A 114 -4.88 -2.63 -1.75
N GLU A 115 -5.95 -2.48 -2.52
CA GLU A 115 -6.32 -3.46 -3.55
C GLU A 115 -5.27 -3.48 -4.65
N VAL A 116 -4.79 -2.31 -5.06
CA VAL A 116 -3.73 -2.20 -6.06
C VAL A 116 -2.46 -2.93 -5.60
N MET A 117 -2.08 -2.77 -4.33
CA MET A 117 -0.90 -3.41 -3.75
C MET A 117 -1.01 -4.95 -3.63
N LYS A 118 -2.22 -5.52 -3.54
CA LYS A 118 -2.40 -6.99 -3.53
C LYS A 118 -1.97 -7.66 -4.83
N LEU A 119 -1.85 -6.89 -5.90
CA LEU A 119 -1.63 -7.41 -7.25
C LEU A 119 -0.14 -7.65 -7.51
N ALA A 120 0.72 -7.09 -6.65
CA ALA A 120 2.14 -7.41 -6.54
C ALA A 120 2.45 -7.97 -5.15
N PRO A 121 2.05 -9.24 -4.87
CA PRO A 121 2.13 -9.77 -3.52
C PRO A 121 3.58 -10.09 -3.13
N ARG A 122 3.92 -9.80 -1.87
CA ARG A 122 5.31 -9.89 -1.38
C ARG A 122 5.88 -11.31 -1.45
N TYR A 123 5.05 -12.34 -1.30
CA TYR A 123 5.55 -13.72 -1.38
C TYR A 123 6.20 -14.07 -2.73
N LYS A 124 5.79 -13.42 -3.83
CA LYS A 124 6.44 -13.58 -5.16
C LYS A 124 7.79 -12.86 -5.22
N LEU A 125 7.88 -11.69 -4.59
CA LEU A 125 9.07 -10.82 -4.59
C LEU A 125 10.16 -11.28 -3.61
N GLY A 126 9.80 -11.95 -2.51
CA GLY A 126 10.72 -12.45 -1.49
C GLY A 126 10.58 -11.73 -0.14
N ALA A 127 11.36 -12.14 0.86
CA ALA A 127 11.23 -11.66 2.24
C ALA A 127 11.39 -10.13 2.38
N HIS A 128 12.32 -9.55 1.62
CA HIS A 128 12.56 -8.10 1.55
C HIS A 128 11.99 -7.47 0.28
N GLY A 129 11.37 -8.26 -0.59
CA GLY A 129 10.80 -7.77 -1.84
C GLY A 129 9.50 -7.02 -1.59
N TYR A 130 9.37 -5.84 -2.19
CA TYR A 130 8.15 -5.05 -2.17
C TYR A 130 7.94 -4.38 -3.51
N ALA A 131 6.69 -4.05 -3.79
CA ALA A 131 6.34 -3.15 -4.87
C ALA A 131 5.96 -1.79 -4.28
N PHE A 132 6.14 -0.76 -5.07
CA PHE A 132 5.69 0.58 -4.76
C PHE A 132 5.25 1.27 -6.04
N LEU A 133 4.43 2.30 -5.88
CA LEU A 133 3.82 3.04 -6.97
C LEU A 133 4.12 4.51 -6.81
N ILE A 134 4.51 5.16 -7.91
CA ILE A 134 4.74 6.60 -7.97
C ILE A 134 3.88 7.25 -9.06
N THR A 135 3.61 8.54 -8.90
CA THR A 135 3.01 9.38 -9.93
C THR A 135 4.05 9.84 -10.95
N ASN A 136 3.58 10.43 -12.04
CA ASN A 136 4.41 11.17 -13.01
C ASN A 136 5.13 12.39 -12.41
N ASN A 137 4.79 12.81 -11.19
CA ASN A 137 5.46 13.90 -10.48
C ASN A 137 6.54 13.39 -9.51
N GLY A 138 6.65 12.07 -9.31
CA GLY A 138 7.55 11.43 -8.35
C GLY A 138 6.94 11.20 -6.97
N TYR A 139 5.68 11.59 -6.75
CA TYR A 139 5.01 11.35 -5.46
C TYR A 139 4.62 9.89 -5.30
N ILE A 140 4.77 9.39 -4.08
CA ILE A 140 4.39 8.04 -3.70
C ILE A 140 2.86 7.93 -3.65
N LEU A 141 2.31 7.00 -4.41
CA LEU A 141 0.92 6.57 -4.24
C LEU A 141 0.82 5.47 -3.18
N ALA A 142 1.66 4.44 -3.30
CA ALA A 142 1.66 3.32 -2.38
C ALA A 142 3.08 2.84 -2.12
N HIS A 143 3.48 2.79 -0.85
CA HIS A 143 4.77 2.29 -0.42
C HIS A 143 4.67 1.67 0.98
N PRO A 144 5.34 0.54 1.28
CA PRO A 144 5.35 -0.10 2.61
C PRO A 144 5.68 0.83 3.78
N ASP A 145 6.66 1.71 3.58
CA ASP A 145 7.14 2.65 4.59
C ASP A 145 6.44 4.01 4.56
N LEU A 146 5.42 4.20 3.72
CA LEU A 146 4.61 5.41 3.74
C LEU A 146 3.85 5.50 5.07
N ARG A 147 4.21 6.48 5.91
CA ARG A 147 3.58 6.73 7.21
C ARG A 147 2.82 8.06 7.17
N PRO A 148 1.54 8.03 6.77
CA PRO A 148 0.76 9.26 6.55
C PRO A 148 0.18 9.86 7.83
N LEU A 149 0.09 9.07 8.90
CA LEU A 149 -0.49 9.48 10.16
C LEU A 149 0.61 9.80 11.17
N TYR A 150 0.36 10.77 12.03
CA TYR A 150 1.13 11.03 13.23
C TYR A 150 0.23 10.99 14.46
N ASN A 151 0.81 10.63 15.61
CA ASN A 151 0.10 10.61 16.88
C ASN A 151 0.13 12.01 17.51
N ASP A 152 -1.04 12.64 17.62
CA ASP A 152 -1.24 13.88 18.36
C ASP A 152 -1.97 13.56 19.67
N GLY A 153 -1.21 13.11 20.66
CA GLY A 153 -1.76 12.60 21.92
C GLY A 153 -2.56 11.31 21.72
N LYS A 154 -3.87 11.34 22.02
CA LYS A 154 -4.78 10.16 21.89
C LYS A 154 -5.46 10.04 20.51
N LYS A 155 -5.22 10.97 19.59
CA LYS A 155 -5.82 10.95 18.24
C LYS A 155 -4.75 10.84 17.17
N LEU A 156 -4.93 9.91 16.25
CA LEU A 156 -4.18 9.86 15.00
C LEU A 156 -4.65 11.02 14.11
N LYS A 157 -3.73 11.80 13.57
CA LYS A 157 -4.02 12.86 12.59
C LYS A 157 -3.18 12.64 11.33
N PRO A 158 -3.70 12.96 10.14
CA PRO A 158 -2.90 13.01 8.92
C PRO A 158 -1.78 14.03 9.07
N LYS A 159 -0.58 13.69 8.62
CA LYS A 159 0.54 14.64 8.51
C LYS A 159 0.20 15.74 7.52
N PRO A 160 0.73 16.97 7.71
CA PRO A 160 0.71 17.97 6.64
C PRO A 160 1.34 17.36 5.38
N ASN A 161 0.74 17.60 4.21
CA ASN A 161 1.25 17.15 2.90
C ASN A 161 1.43 15.62 2.75
N TYR A 162 0.65 14.81 3.46
CA TYR A 162 0.74 13.35 3.38
C TYR A 162 0.54 12.77 1.96
N ASN A 163 -0.06 13.53 1.04
CA ASN A 163 -0.34 13.18 -0.35
C ASN A 163 0.80 13.49 -1.33
N SER A 164 1.80 14.26 -0.90
CA SER A 164 2.92 14.76 -1.75
C SER A 164 4.28 14.31 -1.20
N VAL A 165 4.33 13.12 -0.62
CA VAL A 165 5.58 12.50 -0.15
C VAL A 165 6.36 11.99 -1.36
N ASP A 166 7.60 12.46 -1.51
CA ASP A 166 8.50 12.05 -2.59
C ASP A 166 9.17 10.70 -2.26
N LEU A 167 9.65 9.99 -3.28
CA LEU A 167 10.39 8.73 -3.14
C LEU A 167 11.63 8.88 -2.25
N SER A 168 12.37 9.99 -2.40
CA SER A 168 13.59 10.29 -1.64
C SER A 168 13.35 10.52 -0.14
N GLU A 169 12.10 10.78 0.27
CA GLU A 169 11.73 10.86 1.69
C GLU A 169 11.45 9.48 2.32
N ALA A 170 11.01 8.52 1.51
CA ALA A 170 10.72 7.16 1.96
C ALA A 170 11.92 6.23 1.86
N GLU A 171 12.71 6.37 0.80
CA GLU A 171 13.91 5.58 0.55
C GLU A 171 15.15 6.48 0.55
N TRP A 172 16.14 6.10 1.35
CA TRP A 172 17.45 6.74 1.32
C TRP A 172 18.31 6.07 0.26
N GLU A 173 18.46 6.73 -0.88
CA GLU A 173 19.40 6.35 -1.94
C GLU A 173 20.77 7.00 -1.69
N ASP A 174 21.85 6.24 -1.87
CA ASP A 174 23.23 6.77 -1.84
C ASP A 174 23.63 7.41 -3.21
N ALA A 175 22.83 7.24 -4.27
CA ALA A 175 23.03 7.82 -5.61
C ALA A 175 21.98 8.91 -5.90
N GLU A 176 22.38 10.02 -6.51
CA GLU A 176 21.57 11.23 -6.77
C GLU A 176 20.29 10.97 -7.62
N ASP A 177 19.20 10.52 -6.99
CA ASP A 177 17.83 10.43 -7.53
C ASP A 177 17.71 9.76 -8.91
N SER A 178 18.63 8.84 -9.22
CA SER A 178 18.72 8.22 -10.55
C SER A 178 17.50 7.35 -10.87
N LEU A 179 17.03 6.57 -9.88
CA LEU A 179 15.85 5.74 -10.00
C LEU A 179 14.59 6.60 -10.16
N ARG A 180 14.42 7.59 -9.27
CA ARG A 180 13.32 8.56 -9.34
C ARG A 180 13.22 9.23 -10.71
N THR A 181 14.35 9.71 -11.23
CA THR A 181 14.40 10.41 -12.52
C THR A 181 14.01 9.48 -13.68
N ALA A 182 14.51 8.24 -13.69
CA ALA A 182 14.16 7.26 -14.71
C ALA A 182 12.67 6.90 -14.69
N MET A 183 12.10 6.70 -13.49
CA MET A 183 10.69 6.36 -13.32
C MET A 183 9.75 7.52 -13.69
N VAL A 184 10.09 8.77 -13.32
CA VAL A 184 9.33 9.97 -13.70
C VAL A 184 9.34 10.19 -15.22
N LYS A 185 10.46 9.87 -15.89
CA LYS A 185 10.56 9.92 -17.36
C LYS A 185 9.82 8.78 -18.07
N GLY A 186 9.35 7.78 -17.33
CA GLY A 186 8.69 6.61 -17.90
C GLY A 186 9.64 5.68 -18.64
N GLU A 187 10.91 5.63 -18.24
CA GLU A 187 11.86 4.66 -18.78
C GLU A 187 11.56 3.26 -18.22
N THR A 188 12.00 2.22 -18.92
CA THR A 188 11.90 0.83 -18.43
C THR A 188 13.31 0.27 -18.32
N GLY A 189 13.63 -0.30 -17.17
CA GLY A 189 14.99 -0.75 -16.90
C GLY A 189 15.17 -1.44 -15.57
N THR A 190 16.42 -1.76 -15.30
CA THR A 190 16.86 -2.41 -14.07
C THR A 190 18.00 -1.61 -13.46
N LEU A 191 17.97 -1.40 -12.15
CA LEU A 191 18.99 -0.63 -11.44
C LEU A 191 19.31 -1.30 -10.10
N ALA A 192 20.60 -1.51 -9.83
CA ALA A 192 21.06 -2.00 -8.53
C ALA A 192 21.44 -0.82 -7.65
N LEU A 193 20.83 -0.70 -6.47
CA LEU A 193 21.10 0.36 -5.50
C LEU A 193 21.36 -0.21 -4.11
N ASP A 194 22.29 0.42 -3.41
CA ASP A 194 22.51 0.16 -1.99
C ASP A 194 21.52 1.03 -1.20
N VAL A 195 20.63 0.40 -0.43
CA VAL A 195 19.51 1.06 0.25
C VAL A 195 19.52 0.77 1.73
N ARG A 196 19.18 1.79 2.51
CA ARG A 196 19.08 1.72 3.97
C ARG A 196 17.63 1.61 4.38
N ALA A 197 17.20 0.39 4.68
CA ALA A 197 15.85 0.15 5.19
C ALA A 197 15.83 0.31 6.72
N THR A 198 14.71 0.80 7.27
CA THR A 198 14.51 0.82 8.72
C THR A 198 13.59 -0.32 9.15
N VAL A 199 14.05 -1.10 10.13
CA VAL A 199 13.29 -2.21 10.73
C VAL A 199 12.85 -1.81 12.13
N ASP A 200 11.79 -2.45 12.64
CA ASP A 200 11.30 -2.24 14.01
C ASP A 200 10.90 -0.78 14.27
N LYS A 201 10.03 -0.25 13.40
CA LYS A 201 9.46 1.12 13.49
C LYS A 201 10.50 2.25 13.46
N GLY A 202 11.68 2.02 12.89
CA GLY A 202 12.73 3.05 12.78
C GLY A 202 13.87 2.89 13.79
N LYS A 203 13.89 1.81 14.58
CA LYS A 203 14.89 1.61 15.64
C LYS A 203 16.19 0.97 15.13
N ARG A 204 16.14 0.22 14.03
CA ARG A 204 17.29 -0.54 13.51
C ARG A 204 17.49 -0.27 12.02
N PRO A 205 18.68 0.20 11.60
CA PRO A 205 19.00 0.29 10.18
C PRO A 205 19.42 -1.07 9.63
N LEU A 206 19.03 -1.34 8.39
CA LEU A 206 19.39 -2.50 7.61
C LEU A 206 20.05 -2.03 6.31
N PHE A 207 21.18 -2.62 5.95
CA PHE A 207 21.89 -2.27 4.73
C PHE A 207 21.62 -3.36 3.70
N LEU A 208 20.82 -3.04 2.70
CA LEU A 208 20.42 -3.97 1.65
C LEU A 208 20.99 -3.53 0.30
N LYS A 209 21.28 -4.51 -0.55
CA LYS A 209 21.53 -4.29 -1.98
C LYS A 209 20.29 -4.71 -2.74
N ASN A 210 19.55 -3.74 -3.26
CA ASN A 210 18.28 -3.97 -3.94
C ASN A 210 18.47 -3.85 -5.45
N ASP A 211 18.01 -4.85 -6.19
CA ASP A 211 17.86 -4.78 -7.64
C ASP A 211 16.43 -4.31 -7.95
N TYR A 212 16.30 -3.05 -8.34
CA TYR A 212 15.04 -2.45 -8.74
C TYR A 212 14.73 -2.77 -10.20
N PHE A 213 13.48 -3.16 -10.45
CA PHE A 213 12.91 -3.34 -11.77
C PHE A 213 11.77 -2.35 -11.91
N TYR A 214 11.84 -1.46 -12.91
CA TYR A 214 10.83 -0.44 -13.13
C TYR A 214 10.36 -0.47 -14.58
N THR A 215 9.06 -0.29 -14.77
CA THR A 215 8.39 -0.26 -16.08
C THR A 215 7.21 0.69 -16.00
N THR A 216 6.86 1.31 -17.12
CA THR A 216 5.57 1.99 -17.25
C THR A 216 4.46 0.99 -17.41
N ILE A 217 3.26 1.43 -17.06
CA ILE A 217 2.05 0.68 -17.28
C ILE A 217 1.27 1.41 -18.37
N ASN A 218 0.79 0.68 -19.39
CA ASN A 218 0.19 1.28 -20.59
C ASN A 218 -1.33 1.45 -20.43
N GLU A 219 -1.84 2.60 -20.92
CA GLU A 219 -3.26 3.06 -20.93
C GLU A 219 -3.93 3.29 -19.57
N THR A 220 -3.20 2.99 -18.51
CA THR A 220 -3.39 3.42 -17.13
C THR A 220 -1.98 3.52 -16.57
N PRO A 221 -1.69 4.35 -15.57
CA PRO A 221 -0.43 4.20 -14.86
C PRO A 221 -0.33 2.89 -14.04
N PHE A 222 -1.33 1.98 -14.00
CA PHE A 222 -1.33 0.75 -13.15
C PHE A 222 -1.98 -0.52 -13.78
N ARG A 223 -1.43 -1.73 -13.57
CA ARG A 223 -1.84 -3.06 -14.14
C ARG A 223 -1.70 -4.19 -13.12
N THR A 224 -2.57 -5.21 -13.18
CA THR A 224 -2.88 -6.08 -12.03
C THR A 224 -3.35 -7.56 -12.35
N TYR A 225 -3.46 -8.42 -11.31
CA TYR A 225 -3.52 -9.92 -11.23
C TYR A 225 -4.90 -10.44 -10.64
N CYS A 226 -5.14 -11.73 -10.32
CA CYS A 226 -6.47 -12.41 -10.12
C CYS A 226 -7.55 -11.90 -9.10
N GLU A 227 -8.81 -12.37 -9.29
CA GLU A 227 -10.07 -11.75 -8.83
C GLU A 227 -10.96 -12.72 -7.99
N THR A 228 -11.26 -12.40 -6.71
CA THR A 228 -12.22 -13.15 -5.87
C THR A 228 -13.60 -12.49 -5.78
N ASP A 229 -13.75 -11.34 -6.44
CA ASP A 229 -14.98 -10.54 -6.49
C ASP A 229 -15.91 -10.92 -7.65
N ILE A 230 -15.51 -11.94 -8.43
CA ILE A 230 -16.25 -12.42 -9.60
C ILE A 230 -17.67 -12.87 -9.21
N ASP A 231 -17.83 -13.50 -8.03
CA ASP A 231 -19.13 -13.94 -7.52
C ASP A 231 -19.48 -13.31 -6.14
N PRO A 232 -20.58 -12.54 -6.04
CA PRO A 232 -21.10 -12.01 -4.79
C PRO A 232 -21.32 -13.05 -3.67
N GLN A 233 -21.49 -14.33 -4.00
CA GLN A 233 -21.67 -15.41 -3.03
C GLN A 233 -20.36 -15.78 -2.30
N HIS A 234 -19.21 -15.64 -2.97
CA HIS A 234 -17.90 -16.01 -2.44
C HIS A 234 -17.30 -14.95 -1.50
N ARG A 235 -17.81 -13.70 -1.51
CA ARG A 235 -17.41 -12.61 -0.59
C ARG A 235 -17.57 -12.92 0.90
N LYS A 236 -18.35 -13.94 1.26
CA LYS A 236 -18.61 -14.35 2.64
C LYS A 236 -17.54 -15.27 3.22
N PHE A 237 -16.68 -15.85 2.38
CA PHE A 237 -15.67 -16.80 2.82
C PHE A 237 -14.38 -16.11 3.26
N SER A 238 -13.76 -16.61 4.33
CA SER A 238 -12.36 -16.27 4.61
C SER A 238 -11.44 -17.02 3.63
N GLN A 239 -10.25 -16.49 3.38
CA GLN A 239 -9.26 -17.10 2.48
C GLN A 239 -9.03 -18.60 2.78
N LEU A 240 -8.94 -18.98 4.06
CA LEU A 240 -8.80 -20.39 4.44
C LEU A 240 -10.04 -21.25 4.10
N HIS A 241 -11.25 -20.72 4.27
CA HIS A 241 -12.48 -21.44 3.87
C HIS A 241 -12.60 -21.59 2.36
N ALA A 242 -12.22 -20.55 1.60
CA ALA A 242 -12.19 -20.56 0.14
C ALA A 242 -11.22 -21.63 -0.39
N VAL A 243 -9.99 -21.68 0.16
CA VAL A 243 -8.98 -22.69 -0.19
C VAL A 243 -9.46 -24.11 0.12
N VAL A 244 -10.06 -24.35 1.29
CA VAL A 244 -10.57 -25.68 1.66
C VAL A 244 -11.71 -26.11 0.73
N ARG A 245 -12.60 -25.20 0.32
CA ARG A 245 -13.71 -25.50 -0.59
C ARG A 245 -13.24 -25.77 -2.02
N TYR A 246 -12.25 -25.02 -2.49
CA TYR A 246 -11.57 -25.26 -3.76
C TYR A 246 -10.89 -26.64 -3.77
N LEU A 247 -10.08 -26.95 -2.76
CA LEU A 247 -9.36 -28.23 -2.66
C LEU A 247 -10.27 -29.45 -2.45
N THR A 248 -11.46 -29.26 -1.85
CA THR A 248 -12.45 -30.33 -1.66
C THR A 248 -13.40 -30.49 -2.85
N GLY A 249 -13.24 -29.68 -3.90
CA GLY A 249 -14.07 -29.73 -5.11
C GLY A 249 -15.53 -29.34 -4.87
N LYS A 250 -15.83 -28.63 -3.78
CA LYS A 250 -17.20 -28.23 -3.42
C LYS A 250 -17.69 -27.02 -4.22
N GLU A 251 -16.78 -26.18 -4.69
CA GLU A 251 -17.07 -24.98 -5.49
C GLU A 251 -16.04 -24.90 -6.64
N PRO A 252 -16.36 -25.45 -7.83
CA PRO A 252 -15.44 -25.47 -8.97
C PRO A 252 -15.27 -24.09 -9.65
N ASP A 253 -16.15 -23.13 -9.34
CA ASP A 253 -16.16 -21.79 -9.93
C ASP A 253 -15.20 -20.81 -9.20
N LEU A 254 -14.50 -21.25 -8.15
CA LEU A 254 -13.47 -20.43 -7.50
C LEU A 254 -12.19 -20.43 -8.34
N GLU A 255 -11.83 -19.28 -8.89
CA GLU A 255 -10.52 -19.08 -9.52
C GLU A 255 -9.46 -18.76 -8.45
N CYS A 256 -8.58 -19.71 -8.16
CA CYS A 256 -7.46 -19.56 -7.22
C CYS A 256 -6.12 -19.70 -7.95
N ASP A 257 -5.09 -18.99 -7.49
CA ASP A 257 -3.71 -19.16 -8.01
C ASP A 257 -3.21 -20.57 -7.65
N GLU A 258 -3.25 -21.48 -8.62
CA GLU A 258 -2.89 -22.89 -8.44
C GLU A 258 -1.43 -23.05 -7.98
N ILE A 259 -0.53 -22.16 -8.40
CA ILE A 259 0.89 -22.20 -8.06
C ILE A 259 1.06 -21.91 -6.57
N LEU A 260 0.34 -20.91 -6.05
CA LEU A 260 0.37 -20.59 -4.62
C LEU A 260 -0.18 -21.74 -3.78
N LEU A 261 -1.30 -22.35 -4.20
CA LEU A 261 -1.89 -23.49 -3.50
C LEU A 261 -0.95 -24.69 -3.45
N GLN A 262 -0.28 -25.01 -4.55
CA GLN A 262 0.71 -26.08 -4.60
C GLN A 262 1.89 -25.80 -3.67
N GLN A 263 2.38 -24.56 -3.60
CA GLN A 263 3.45 -24.16 -2.69
C GLN A 263 3.04 -24.29 -1.21
N VAL A 264 1.85 -23.82 -0.85
CA VAL A 264 1.33 -23.94 0.52
C VAL A 264 1.14 -25.40 0.91
N LEU A 265 0.62 -26.24 0.02
CA LEU A 265 0.45 -27.67 0.27
C LEU A 265 1.80 -28.38 0.44
N PHE A 266 2.77 -28.08 -0.42
CA PHE A 266 4.12 -28.63 -0.31
C PHE A 266 4.75 -28.25 1.03
N ASP A 267 4.73 -26.97 1.40
CA ASP A 267 5.27 -26.48 2.67
C ASP A 267 4.55 -27.09 3.87
N ALA A 268 3.22 -27.25 3.79
CA ALA A 268 2.44 -27.89 4.85
C ALA A 268 2.82 -29.36 5.06
N VAL A 269 3.09 -30.11 3.98
CA VAL A 269 3.52 -31.51 4.02
C VAL A 269 4.96 -31.64 4.53
N VAL A 270 5.88 -30.82 4.03
CA VAL A 270 7.29 -30.83 4.45
C VAL A 270 7.45 -30.45 5.92
N THR A 271 6.63 -29.51 6.41
CA THR A 271 6.68 -29.07 7.81
C THR A 271 5.83 -29.91 8.77
N ALA A 272 4.96 -30.80 8.28
CA ALA A 272 4.11 -31.63 9.14
C ALA A 272 4.87 -32.52 10.15
N PRO A 273 6.01 -33.15 9.80
CA PRO A 273 6.75 -34.00 10.74
C PRO A 273 7.47 -33.23 11.85
N LEU A 274 7.63 -31.90 11.71
CA LEU A 274 8.45 -31.11 12.64
C LEU A 274 7.84 -31.01 14.04
N GLU A 275 6.51 -31.02 14.13
CA GLU A 275 5.83 -31.03 15.43
C GLU A 275 6.20 -32.29 16.23
N ALA A 276 6.14 -33.46 15.60
CA ALA A 276 6.54 -34.72 16.23
C ALA A 276 8.05 -34.78 16.53
N TYR A 277 8.88 -34.22 15.64
CA TYR A 277 10.33 -34.14 15.84
C TYR A 277 10.69 -33.27 17.05
N TRP A 278 10.11 -32.08 17.17
CA TRP A 278 10.33 -31.19 18.31
C TRP A 278 9.85 -31.82 19.61
N SER A 279 8.66 -32.45 19.62
CA SER A 279 8.18 -33.18 20.80
C SER A 279 9.13 -34.31 21.21
N ARG A 280 9.70 -35.06 20.26
CA ARG A 280 10.66 -36.12 20.54
C ARG A 280 11.99 -35.59 21.06
N LEU A 281 12.53 -34.52 20.46
CA LEU A 281 13.81 -33.94 20.86
C LEU A 281 13.76 -33.49 22.33
N MET A 282 12.65 -32.87 22.73
CA MET A 282 12.43 -32.42 24.11
C MET A 282 12.36 -33.59 25.10
N LEU A 283 11.76 -34.71 24.72
CA LEU A 283 11.68 -35.90 25.58
C LEU A 283 13.02 -36.66 25.73
N THR A 284 13.99 -36.43 24.84
CA THR A 284 15.17 -37.30 24.71
C THR A 284 16.50 -36.57 24.96
N ALA A 285 16.56 -35.25 24.77
CA ALA A 285 17.81 -34.49 24.82
C ALA A 285 18.05 -33.87 26.22
N PRO A 286 19.05 -34.33 27.00
CA PRO A 286 19.36 -33.73 28.28
C PRO A 286 19.91 -32.30 28.09
N GLY A 287 19.26 -31.32 28.74
CA GLY A 287 19.72 -29.91 28.76
C GLY A 287 18.99 -28.94 27.83
N VAL A 288 17.99 -29.39 27.06
CA VAL A 288 17.15 -28.50 26.21
C VAL A 288 16.04 -27.82 27.02
N ASP A 289 15.66 -28.38 28.17
CA ASP A 289 14.47 -28.02 28.95
C ASP A 289 14.58 -26.74 29.80
N GLU A 290 15.79 -26.29 30.16
CA GLU A 290 15.93 -25.24 31.20
C GLU A 290 15.83 -23.79 30.68
N GLY A 291 15.79 -23.57 29.35
CA GLY A 291 15.85 -22.20 28.79
C GLY A 291 14.97 -21.89 27.59
N ILE A 292 14.25 -22.85 27.00
CA ILE A 292 13.44 -22.64 25.79
C ILE A 292 11.95 -22.60 26.16
N GLU A 293 11.29 -21.46 25.93
CA GLU A 293 9.87 -21.28 26.24
C GLU A 293 8.95 -21.74 25.09
N SER A 294 9.37 -21.50 23.85
CA SER A 294 8.61 -21.86 22.64
C SER A 294 9.54 -22.07 21.44
N ALA A 295 9.07 -22.87 20.48
CA ALA A 295 9.72 -23.07 19.18
C ALA A 295 8.72 -22.78 18.06
N PHE A 296 9.17 -22.15 16.99
CA PHE A 296 8.34 -21.84 15.83
C PHE A 296 9.12 -21.99 14.53
N LEU A 297 8.39 -22.14 13.42
CA LEU A 297 8.92 -22.15 12.06
C LEU A 297 7.97 -21.39 11.15
N GLY A 298 8.53 -20.51 10.33
CA GLY A 298 7.84 -19.85 9.24
C GLY A 298 8.37 -20.28 7.89
N THR A 299 7.45 -20.55 6.98
CA THR A 299 7.78 -20.83 5.57
C THR A 299 7.42 -19.62 4.70
N ARG A 300 8.07 -19.51 3.54
CA ARG A 300 7.81 -18.44 2.56
C ARG A 300 6.34 -18.40 2.11
N SER A 301 5.65 -19.54 2.07
CA SER A 301 4.25 -19.62 1.63
C SER A 301 3.24 -19.16 2.70
N GLY A 302 3.70 -18.86 3.92
CA GLY A 302 2.85 -18.39 5.01
C GLY A 302 2.39 -19.47 5.99
N VAL A 303 2.84 -20.72 5.81
CA VAL A 303 2.63 -21.77 6.82
C VAL A 303 3.52 -21.49 8.01
N MET A 304 2.90 -21.35 9.19
CA MET A 304 3.57 -21.28 10.48
C MET A 304 3.24 -22.50 11.33
N ARG A 305 4.27 -23.05 11.97
CA ARG A 305 4.14 -24.09 13.00
C ARG A 305 4.67 -23.54 14.31
N PHE A 306 3.99 -23.84 15.41
CA PHE A 306 4.38 -23.40 16.74
C PHE A 306 4.29 -24.59 17.71
N LEU A 307 5.25 -24.68 18.61
CA LEU A 307 5.22 -25.58 19.75
C LEU A 307 5.46 -24.77 21.02
N HIS A 308 4.54 -24.89 21.96
CA HIS A 308 4.63 -24.20 23.25
C HIS A 308 5.11 -25.17 24.33
N LEU A 309 6.17 -24.80 25.06
CA LEU A 309 6.82 -25.69 26.02
C LEU A 309 6.39 -25.41 27.48
N SER A 310 5.88 -24.21 27.77
CA SER A 310 5.39 -23.83 29.10
C SER A 310 3.86 -23.66 29.11
N CYS A 311 3.17 -23.78 30.25
CA CYS A 311 1.68 -23.72 30.27
C CYS A 311 1.12 -22.28 30.16
N HIS A 312 1.98 -21.26 29.99
CA HIS A 312 1.55 -19.86 29.91
C HIS A 312 1.03 -19.50 28.51
N ARG A 313 -0.30 -19.56 28.36
CA ARG A 313 -1.08 -19.33 27.11
C ARG A 313 -1.01 -17.94 26.46
N LYS A 314 -0.02 -17.09 26.75
CA LYS A 314 -0.03 -15.71 26.25
C LYS A 314 1.31 -15.32 25.64
N PHE A 315 1.60 -15.91 24.47
CA PHE A 315 2.49 -15.24 23.52
C PHE A 315 1.71 -14.18 22.74
N LEU A 316 0.46 -14.46 22.32
CA LEU A 316 -0.37 -13.59 21.47
C LEU A 316 -0.83 -12.29 22.15
N THR A 317 0.05 -11.28 22.21
CA THR A 317 -0.25 -9.90 22.59
C THR A 317 -0.49 -9.05 21.34
N GLU A 318 -0.87 -7.77 21.49
CA GLU A 318 -1.21 -6.91 20.34
C GLU A 318 -0.07 -6.74 19.32
N VAL A 319 1.17 -7.05 19.71
CA VAL A 319 2.37 -7.03 18.84
C VAL A 319 2.38 -8.23 17.88
N ASP A 320 1.67 -9.32 18.15
CA ASP A 320 1.67 -10.49 17.27
C ASP A 320 0.96 -10.30 15.95
N LYS A 321 0.14 -9.24 15.79
CA LYS A 321 -0.34 -8.84 14.46
C LYS A 321 0.80 -8.48 13.50
N GLU A 322 1.97 -8.06 14.02
CA GLU A 322 3.19 -7.82 13.24
C GLU A 322 4.00 -9.12 12.98
N ASN A 323 3.72 -10.19 13.74
CA ASN A 323 4.34 -11.51 13.66
C ASN A 323 3.51 -12.54 12.87
N ILE A 324 2.26 -12.21 12.50
CA ILE A 324 1.44 -13.09 11.67
C ILE A 324 1.98 -13.05 10.24
N PHE A 325 2.36 -14.23 9.73
CA PHE A 325 2.51 -14.42 8.30
C PHE A 325 1.19 -14.19 7.60
N THR A 326 1.12 -13.13 6.81
CA THR A 326 0.07 -12.98 5.80
C THR A 326 0.72 -13.06 4.43
N VAL A 327 -0.08 -13.34 3.40
CA VAL A 327 0.34 -13.34 1.99
C VAL A 327 1.06 -12.02 1.61
N ASP A 328 0.70 -10.92 2.29
CA ASP A 328 1.18 -9.57 2.00
C ASP A 328 2.20 -9.03 3.03
N HIS A 329 2.46 -9.76 4.12
CA HIS A 329 3.34 -9.30 5.21
C HIS A 329 4.19 -10.43 5.78
N PHE A 330 5.52 -10.30 5.61
CA PHE A 330 6.50 -11.11 6.28
C PHE A 330 6.88 -10.51 7.64
N PRO A 331 6.84 -11.30 8.72
CA PRO A 331 7.28 -10.86 10.03
C PRO A 331 8.72 -10.34 10.06
N ILE A 332 9.00 -9.43 10.99
CA ILE A 332 10.34 -8.87 11.20
C ILE A 332 11.37 -9.98 11.43
N TRP A 333 11.03 -10.98 12.25
CA TRP A 333 11.93 -12.08 12.58
C TRP A 333 12.30 -12.92 11.36
N TYR A 334 11.37 -13.14 10.42
CA TYR A 334 11.63 -13.89 9.20
C TYR A 334 12.53 -13.13 8.24
N ARG A 335 12.31 -11.81 8.10
CA ARG A 335 13.19 -10.93 7.32
C ARG A 335 14.61 -10.93 7.88
N LEU A 336 14.76 -10.78 9.19
CA LEU A 336 16.06 -10.83 9.86
C LEU A 336 16.73 -12.21 9.73
N ALA A 337 15.96 -13.31 9.80
CA ALA A 337 16.48 -14.65 9.59
C ALA A 337 17.02 -14.81 8.16
N ALA A 338 16.26 -14.38 7.16
CA ALA A 338 16.58 -14.52 5.74
C ALA A 338 17.86 -13.77 5.32
N GLU A 339 18.18 -12.65 5.97
CA GLU A 339 19.41 -11.91 5.74
C GLU A 339 20.63 -12.57 6.40
N ASN A 340 20.43 -13.23 7.54
CA ASN A 340 21.52 -13.88 8.25
C ASN A 340 21.99 -15.15 7.53
N LYS A 341 23.31 -15.41 7.62
CA LYS A 341 23.89 -16.62 7.05
C LYS A 341 23.26 -17.86 7.74
N PRO A 342 22.87 -18.88 6.96
CA PRO A 342 22.30 -20.11 7.51
C PRO A 342 23.19 -20.71 8.59
N GLY A 343 22.59 -21.12 9.71
CA GLY A 343 23.30 -21.66 10.86
C GLY A 343 23.90 -20.62 11.82
N ARG A 344 23.78 -19.32 11.54
CA ARG A 344 24.00 -18.25 12.52
C ARG A 344 22.67 -17.81 13.11
N PHE A 345 22.62 -17.76 14.44
CA PHE A 345 21.45 -17.25 15.16
C PHE A 345 21.53 -15.74 15.34
N PHE A 346 20.45 -15.07 15.01
CA PHE A 346 20.23 -13.67 15.32
C PHE A 346 19.34 -13.57 16.56
N PHE A 347 19.81 -12.85 17.57
CA PHE A 347 19.11 -12.67 18.84
C PHE A 347 18.55 -11.26 18.92
N TYR A 348 17.27 -11.12 19.24
CA TYR A 348 16.68 -9.82 19.52
C TYR A 348 15.65 -9.88 20.64
N VAL A 349 15.43 -8.72 21.28
CA VAL A 349 14.42 -8.54 22.31
C VAL A 349 13.15 -7.99 21.66
N PRO A 350 12.02 -8.71 21.68
CA PRO A 350 10.75 -8.18 21.20
C PRO A 350 10.26 -7.06 22.12
N TYR A 351 9.98 -5.90 21.53
CA TYR A 351 9.47 -4.74 22.27
C TYR A 351 7.97 -4.90 22.51
N ASP A 352 7.60 -5.31 23.71
CA ASP A 352 6.21 -5.46 24.14
C ASP A 352 6.04 -4.87 25.55
N ASP A 353 4.87 -4.29 25.82
CA ASP A 353 4.45 -3.89 27.15
C ASP A 353 4.39 -5.08 28.11
N VAL A 354 4.21 -6.31 27.61
CA VAL A 354 4.27 -7.56 28.39
C VAL A 354 5.71 -8.00 28.70
N ASN A 355 6.69 -7.62 27.87
CA ASN A 355 8.12 -7.85 28.13
C ASN A 355 8.76 -6.81 29.03
N LYS A 356 8.01 -5.77 29.47
CA LYS A 356 8.45 -4.86 30.54
C LYS A 356 8.49 -5.64 31.87
N GLY A 357 9.54 -6.42 32.06
CA GLY A 357 9.80 -7.23 33.24
C GLY A 357 10.15 -8.71 32.99
N ARG A 358 10.14 -9.18 31.72
CA ARG A 358 10.57 -10.54 31.36
C ARG A 358 11.79 -10.48 30.43
N ASN A 359 12.87 -11.17 30.79
CA ASN A 359 14.11 -11.26 30.01
C ASN A 359 13.98 -12.33 28.90
N ILE A 360 12.97 -12.20 28.03
CA ILE A 360 12.75 -13.12 26.91
C ILE A 360 13.50 -12.60 25.68
N PHE A 361 14.27 -13.48 25.04
CA PHE A 361 14.99 -13.20 23.80
C PHE A 361 14.50 -14.16 22.72
N VAL A 362 14.34 -13.65 21.50
CA VAL A 362 14.00 -14.46 20.34
C VAL A 362 15.27 -14.71 19.55
N ALA A 363 15.55 -15.99 19.30
CA ALA A 363 16.64 -16.44 18.45
C ALA A 363 16.06 -16.93 17.11
N VAL A 364 16.51 -16.38 15.99
CA VAL A 364 16.08 -16.80 14.65
C VAL A 364 17.26 -17.13 13.76
N THR A 365 17.07 -18.09 12.85
CA THR A 365 18.08 -18.48 11.86
C THR A 365 17.38 -18.94 10.59
N SER A 366 17.98 -18.66 9.43
CA SER A 366 17.46 -19.17 8.16
C SER A 366 17.89 -20.61 7.92
N VAL A 367 16.97 -21.39 7.38
CA VAL A 367 17.21 -22.71 6.79
C VAL A 367 17.16 -22.54 5.28
N THR A 368 18.26 -22.86 4.60
CA THR A 368 18.33 -22.75 3.14
C THR A 368 18.62 -24.10 2.51
N VAL A 369 17.86 -24.44 1.47
CA VAL A 369 18.10 -25.62 0.64
C VAL A 369 18.37 -25.13 -0.78
N THR A 370 19.51 -25.53 -1.34
CA THR A 370 19.92 -25.21 -2.71
C THR A 370 19.77 -26.43 -3.61
N GLU A 371 19.03 -26.27 -4.71
CA GLU A 371 18.96 -27.26 -5.78
C GLU A 371 19.24 -26.57 -7.12
N GLY A 372 20.41 -26.88 -7.71
CA GLY A 372 20.89 -26.23 -8.92
C GLY A 372 21.10 -24.73 -8.74
N LYS A 373 20.39 -23.90 -9.52
CA LYS A 373 20.42 -22.42 -9.45
C LYS A 373 19.34 -21.84 -8.53
N ARG A 374 18.53 -22.66 -7.87
CA ARG A 374 17.40 -22.20 -7.03
C ARG A 374 17.73 -22.44 -5.57
N THR A 375 17.50 -21.42 -4.74
CA THR A 375 17.65 -21.48 -3.29
C THR A 375 16.29 -21.24 -2.66
N ALA A 376 15.80 -22.20 -1.87
CA ALA A 376 14.65 -22.02 -1.00
C ALA A 376 15.14 -21.58 0.39
N VAL A 377 14.41 -20.65 1.02
CA VAL A 377 14.71 -20.12 2.36
C VAL A 377 13.48 -20.31 3.23
N ALA A 378 13.67 -20.83 4.43
CA ALA A 378 12.74 -20.85 5.55
C ALA A 378 13.42 -20.21 6.78
N GLY A 379 12.67 -19.84 7.82
CA GLY A 379 13.22 -19.12 8.97
C GLY A 379 12.46 -19.28 10.26
#